data_AF-A0A3M1LHD6-F1
#
_entry.id   AF-A0A3M1LHD6-F1
#
_cell.length_a   1.000
_cell.length_b   1.000
_cell.length_c   1.000
_cell.angle_alpha   90.00
_cell.angle_beta   90.00
_cell.angle_gamma   90.00
#
_symmetry.space_group_name_H-M   'P 1'
#
loop_
_entity.id
_entity.type
_entity.pdbx_description
1 polymer ?
#
loop_
_entity_poly.entity_id
_entity_poly.type
_entity_poly.pdbx_seq_one_letter_code
_entity_poly.pdbx_strand_id
1 'polypeptide(L)'
;DLAQTLPIVALLGVLFHPGGATLGLLTATLAAALTCSNVISLLVTLLPGGRREVILYAMITVFALLFLGGVFRPIGPTEGLLKAIAHLVPYAPLHQAVRLAMQGRTVWSAGEALADAIVLVAASLGLAWAAAPRLMRVA
;
A
#
# COMPACT_ATOMS: atom_id res chain seq x y z
N ASP A 1 -9.42 7.72 7.71
CA ASP A 1 -8.22 6.85 7.67
C ASP A 1 -6.92 7.63 7.65
N LEU A 2 -6.63 8.43 6.62
CA LEU A 2 -5.34 9.14 6.54
C LEU A 2 -5.06 10.05 7.75
N ALA A 3 -6.04 10.86 8.18
CA ALA A 3 -5.87 11.72 9.36
C ALA A 3 -5.58 10.93 10.65
N GLN A 4 -6.08 9.69 10.76
CA GLN A 4 -5.86 8.82 11.91
C GLN A 4 -4.48 8.15 11.88
N THR A 5 -3.87 8.03 10.70
CA THR A 5 -2.53 7.45 10.53
C THR A 5 -1.42 8.50 10.50
N LEU A 6 -1.74 9.79 10.36
CA LEU A 6 -0.78 10.90 10.47
C LEU A 6 0.04 10.91 11.77
N PRO A 7 -0.51 10.59 12.97
CA PRO A 7 0.30 10.49 14.18
C PRO A 7 1.45 9.49 14.08
N ILE A 8 1.30 8.41 13.31
CA ILE A 8 2.36 7.41 13.09
C ILE A 8 3.46 8.01 12.20
N VAL A 9 3.08 8.74 11.15
CA VAL A 9 4.03 9.47 10.29
C VAL A 9 4.80 10.52 11.08
N ALA A 10 4.11 11.27 11.94
CA ALA A 10 4.72 12.24 12.84
C ALA A 10 5.69 11.57 13.83
N LEU A 11 5.29 10.44 14.42
CA LEU A 11 6.16 9.66 15.31
C LEU A 11 7.43 9.18 14.61
N LEU A 12 7.32 8.66 13.38
CA LEU A 12 8.48 8.29 12.57
C LEU A 12 9.37 9.51 12.25
N GLY A 13 8.75 10.67 12.01
CA GLY A 13 9.43 11.95 11.84
C GLY A 13 10.26 12.35 13.06
N VAL A 14 9.68 12.24 14.26
CA VAL A 14 10.34 12.58 15.53
C VAL A 14 11.41 11.54 15.91
N LEU A 15 11.19 10.26 15.66
CA LEU A 15 12.13 9.21 16.07
C LEU A 15 13.36 9.13 15.17
N PHE A 16 13.17 9.21 13.85
CA PHE A 16 14.24 8.95 12.89
C PHE A 16 14.76 10.20 12.18
N HIS A 17 14.14 11.35 12.42
CA HIS A 17 14.49 12.64 11.82
C HIS A 17 14.76 12.58 10.29
N PRO A 18 13.89 11.91 9.50
CA PRO A 18 14.07 11.86 8.06
C PRO A 18 13.89 13.26 7.44
N GLY A 19 14.55 13.49 6.29
CA GLY A 19 14.37 14.73 5.54
C GLY A 19 12.92 14.92 5.08
N GLY A 20 12.49 16.18 4.88
CA GLY A 20 11.11 16.51 4.50
C GLY A 20 10.61 15.81 3.23
N ALA A 21 11.50 15.57 2.26
CA ALA A 21 11.16 14.80 1.06
C ALA A 21 10.75 13.35 1.38
N THR A 22 11.42 12.71 2.33
CA THR A 22 11.12 11.35 2.76
C THR A 22 9.80 11.29 3.54
N LEU A 23 9.48 12.30 4.35
CA LEU A 23 8.17 12.42 5.00
C LEU A 23 7.04 12.62 3.98
N GLY A 24 7.29 13.43 2.94
CA GLY A 24 6.36 13.60 1.82
C GLY A 24 6.10 12.28 1.09
N LEU A 25 7.16 11.54 0.77
CA LEU A 25 7.05 10.21 0.15
C LEU A 25 6.30 9.21 1.03
N LEU A 26 6.61 9.17 2.33
CA LEU A 26 5.92 8.30 3.30
C LEU A 26 4.43 8.61 3.36
N THR A 27 4.08 9.90 3.40
CA THR A 27 2.67 10.34 3.44
C THR A 27 1.95 9.97 2.14
N ALA A 28 2.58 10.19 0.99
CA ALA A 28 2.01 9.88 -0.34
C ALA A 28 1.79 8.37 -0.53
N THR A 29 2.80 7.55 -0.21
CA THR A 29 2.71 6.09 -0.31
C THR A 29 1.71 5.50 0.68
N LEU A 30 1.56 6.09 1.87
CA LEU A 30 0.53 5.72 2.84
C LEU A 30 -0.87 6.04 2.31
N ALA A 31 -1.08 7.25 1.77
CA ALA A 31 -2.36 7.62 1.16
C ALA A 31 -2.73 6.68 -0.01
N ALA A 32 -1.75 6.28 -0.82
CA ALA A 32 -1.95 5.31 -1.90
C ALA A 32 -2.38 3.93 -1.39
N ALA A 33 -1.69 3.40 -0.39
CA ALA A 33 -2.02 2.11 0.22
C ALA A 33 -3.41 2.11 0.86
N LEU A 34 -3.78 3.19 1.56
CA LEU A 34 -5.12 3.35 2.15
C LEU A 34 -6.21 3.43 1.05
N THR A 35 -5.95 4.18 -0.01
CA THR A 35 -6.87 4.26 -1.17
C THR A 35 -7.11 2.87 -1.76
N CYS A 36 -6.04 2.11 -2.00
CA CYS A 36 -6.15 0.75 -2.51
C CYS A 36 -6.95 -0.15 -1.54
N SER A 37 -6.65 -0.11 -0.25
CA SER A 37 -7.34 -0.88 0.79
C SER A 37 -8.84 -0.59 0.84
N ASN A 38 -9.20 0.69 0.74
CA ASN A 38 -10.60 1.12 0.76
C ASN A 38 -11.33 0.68 -0.51
N VAL A 39 -10.69 0.78 -1.68
CA VAL A 39 -11.28 0.25 -2.92
C VAL A 39 -11.45 -1.26 -2.85
N ILE A 40 -10.46 -2.02 -2.37
CA ILE A 40 -10.59 -3.47 -2.19
C ILE A 40 -11.76 -3.78 -1.25
N SER A 41 -11.88 -3.06 -0.13
CA SER A 41 -12.98 -3.23 0.83
C SER A 41 -14.34 -2.97 0.18
N LEU A 42 -14.47 -1.91 -0.61
CA LEU A 42 -15.67 -1.62 -1.40
C LEU A 42 -15.97 -2.72 -2.41
N LEU A 43 -14.97 -3.23 -3.12
CA LEU A 43 -15.18 -4.32 -4.09
C LEU A 43 -15.60 -5.62 -3.40
N VAL A 44 -15.08 -5.91 -2.21
CA VAL A 44 -15.49 -7.07 -1.43
C VAL A 44 -16.97 -6.99 -1.04
N THR A 45 -17.55 -5.80 -0.83
CA THR A 45 -19.00 -5.69 -0.56
C THR A 45 -19.88 -6.07 -1.75
N LEU A 46 -19.32 -6.18 -2.96
CA LEU A 46 -20.05 -6.67 -4.13
C LEU A 46 -20.14 -8.20 -4.21
N LEU A 47 -19.37 -8.93 -3.39
CA LEU A 47 -19.39 -10.39 -3.38
C LEU A 47 -20.70 -10.91 -2.77
N PRO A 48 -21.37 -11.94 -3.32
CA PRO A 48 -22.60 -12.46 -2.74
C PRO A 48 -22.35 -13.25 -1.41
N GLY A 49 -23.20 -13.01 -0.40
CA GLY A 49 -23.26 -13.78 0.86
C GLY A 49 -22.31 -13.34 1.98
N GLY A 50 -22.43 -13.96 3.17
CA GLY A 50 -21.62 -13.70 4.38
C GLY A 50 -20.11 -14.01 4.27
N ARG A 51 -19.62 -14.30 3.06
CA ARG A 51 -18.20 -14.55 2.73
C ARG A 51 -17.38 -13.25 2.66
N ARG A 52 -18.05 -12.07 2.67
CA ARG A 52 -17.44 -10.73 2.60
C ARG A 52 -16.44 -10.47 3.72
N GLU A 53 -16.84 -10.70 4.96
CA GLU A 53 -15.97 -10.49 6.13
C GLU A 53 -14.79 -11.45 6.15
N VAL A 54 -15.03 -12.73 5.85
CA VAL A 54 -13.98 -13.76 5.83
C VAL A 54 -12.93 -13.43 4.77
N ILE A 55 -13.32 -12.99 3.58
CA ILE A 55 -12.39 -12.62 2.50
C ILE A 55 -11.64 -11.34 2.84
N LEU A 56 -12.30 -10.34 3.44
CA LEU A 56 -11.64 -9.11 3.87
C LEU A 56 -10.61 -9.38 4.97
N TYR A 57 -10.99 -10.14 6.00
CA TYR A 57 -10.07 -10.54 7.06
C TYR A 57 -8.95 -11.42 6.54
N ALA A 58 -9.23 -12.36 5.63
CA ALA A 58 -8.19 -13.17 5.00
C ALA A 58 -7.24 -12.31 4.15
N MET A 59 -7.74 -11.34 3.38
CA MET A 59 -6.89 -10.45 2.59
C MET A 59 -6.02 -9.56 3.47
N ILE A 60 -6.60 -8.90 4.48
CA ILE A 60 -5.86 -8.06 5.44
C ILE A 60 -4.81 -8.91 6.15
N THR A 61 -5.20 -10.11 6.62
CA THR A 61 -4.30 -11.03 7.34
C THR A 61 -3.23 -11.58 6.40
N VAL A 62 -3.54 -11.95 5.16
CA VAL A 62 -2.54 -12.44 4.20
C VAL A 62 -1.60 -11.32 3.78
N PHE A 63 -2.07 -10.10 3.53
CA PHE A 63 -1.17 -8.97 3.24
C PHE A 63 -0.29 -8.64 4.44
N ALA A 64 -0.85 -8.63 5.66
CA ALA A 64 -0.10 -8.45 6.89
C ALA A 64 0.89 -9.59 7.13
N LEU A 65 0.53 -10.86 6.87
CA LEU A 65 1.40 -12.03 7.04
C LEU A 65 2.47 -12.14 5.94
N LEU A 66 2.19 -11.74 4.71
CA LEU A 66 3.18 -11.62 3.65
C LEU A 66 4.21 -10.52 3.99
N PHE A 67 3.73 -9.45 4.61
CA PHE A 67 4.56 -8.37 5.12
C PHE A 67 5.40 -8.79 6.34
N LEU A 68 4.78 -9.37 7.37
CA LEU A 68 5.44 -9.79 8.61
C LEU A 68 6.34 -11.02 8.41
N GLY A 69 5.91 -11.93 7.53
CA GLY A 69 6.63 -13.15 7.15
C GLY A 69 7.89 -12.88 6.32
N GLY A 70 8.17 -11.63 5.96
CA GLY A 70 9.39 -11.27 5.25
C GLY A 70 9.42 -11.78 3.82
N VAL A 71 8.26 -12.03 3.19
CA VAL A 71 8.18 -12.26 1.73
C VAL A 71 8.62 -11.00 0.97
N PHE A 72 8.51 -9.82 1.61
CA PHE A 72 9.10 -8.56 1.16
C PHE A 72 10.41 -8.19 1.87
N ARG A 73 11.12 -9.15 2.48
CA ARG A 73 12.57 -8.99 2.65
C ARG A 73 13.14 -8.73 1.26
N PRO A 74 14.30 -8.07 1.11
CA PRO A 74 15.02 -8.10 -0.15
C PRO A 74 15.42 -9.55 -0.42
N ILE A 75 14.51 -10.35 -0.98
CA ILE A 75 14.83 -11.59 -1.67
C ILE A 75 15.63 -11.06 -2.85
N GLY A 76 16.96 -11.21 -2.80
CA GLY A 76 17.84 -10.75 -3.87
C GLY A 76 17.43 -11.34 -5.24
N PRO A 77 17.96 -10.84 -6.36
CA PRO A 77 18.89 -9.73 -6.57
C PRO A 77 18.17 -8.41 -6.89
N THR A 78 18.94 -7.32 -7.03
CA THR A 78 18.51 -5.98 -7.48
C THR A 78 17.96 -5.92 -8.92
N GLU A 79 17.83 -7.06 -9.61
CA GLU A 79 17.56 -7.15 -11.04
C GLU A 79 16.71 -8.39 -11.39
N GLY A 80 15.90 -8.28 -12.45
CA GLY A 80 15.17 -9.40 -13.04
C GLY A 80 13.67 -9.49 -12.69
N LEU A 81 13.07 -10.66 -12.98
CA LEU A 81 11.63 -10.92 -12.87
C LEU A 81 11.08 -10.69 -11.45
N LEU A 82 11.87 -11.00 -10.43
CA LEU A 82 11.45 -10.86 -9.03
C LEU A 82 11.29 -9.38 -8.63
N LYS A 83 12.16 -8.49 -9.13
CA LYS A 83 11.99 -7.04 -8.96
C LYS A 83 10.70 -6.57 -9.66
N ALA A 84 10.45 -7.02 -10.89
CA ALA A 84 9.25 -6.67 -11.63
C ALA A 84 7.96 -7.11 -10.91
N ILE A 85 7.92 -8.31 -10.34
CA ILE A 85 6.77 -8.80 -9.57
C ILE A 85 6.59 -7.99 -8.28
N ALA A 86 7.67 -7.55 -7.64
CA ALA A 86 7.59 -6.76 -6.42
C ALA A 86 6.89 -5.40 -6.64
N HIS A 87 7.02 -4.78 -7.82
CA HIS A 87 6.30 -3.55 -8.18
C HIS A 87 4.77 -3.74 -8.30
N LEU A 88 4.29 -4.98 -8.44
CA LEU A 88 2.85 -5.27 -8.49
C LEU A 88 2.20 -5.37 -7.10
N VAL A 89 3.00 -5.35 -6.03
CA VAL A 89 2.52 -5.52 -4.66
C VAL A 89 2.05 -4.16 -4.11
N PRO A 90 0.77 -3.99 -3.75
CA PRO A 90 0.21 -2.70 -3.34
C PRO A 90 0.90 -2.01 -2.17
N TYR A 91 1.47 -2.77 -1.23
CA TYR A 91 2.09 -2.24 0.00
C TYR A 91 3.62 -2.07 -0.11
N ALA A 92 4.23 -2.50 -1.20
CA ALA A 92 5.68 -2.44 -1.35
C ALA A 92 6.23 -0.99 -1.40
N PRO A 93 5.58 -0.02 -2.06
CA PRO A 93 6.04 1.38 -2.03
C PRO A 93 6.03 1.99 -0.63
N LEU A 94 4.97 1.74 0.15
CA LEU A 94 4.87 2.18 1.55
C LEU A 94 5.98 1.57 2.41
N HIS A 95 6.26 0.28 2.23
CA HIS A 95 7.36 -0.37 2.94
C HIS A 95 8.71 0.28 2.63
N GLN A 96 9.02 0.59 1.36
CA GLN A 96 10.26 1.27 1.02
C GLN A 96 10.31 2.68 1.63
N ALA A 97 9.20 3.41 1.64
CA ALA A 97 9.15 4.74 2.26
C ALA A 97 9.37 4.69 3.77
N VAL A 98 8.83 3.68 4.48
CA VAL A 98 9.10 3.44 5.90
C VAL A 98 10.59 3.12 6.12
N ARG A 99 11.18 2.25 5.28
CA ARG A 99 12.61 1.93 5.37
C ARG A 99 13.49 3.16 5.11
N LEU A 100 13.17 4.00 4.13
CA LEU A 100 13.84 5.28 3.91
C LEU A 100 13.71 6.19 5.13
N ALA A 101 12.52 6.27 5.73
CA ALA A 101 12.28 7.09 6.92
C ALA A 101 13.10 6.60 8.12
N MET A 102 13.28 5.29 8.26
CA MET A 102 14.11 4.65 9.29
C MET A 102 15.61 4.62 8.96
N GLN A 103 16.04 5.29 7.88
CA GLN A 103 17.44 5.27 7.40
C GLN A 103 17.96 3.86 7.08
N GLY A 104 17.06 2.92 6.80
CA GLY A 104 17.39 1.57 6.38
C GLY A 104 17.83 1.53 4.92
N ARG A 105 18.56 0.48 4.54
CA ARG A 105 18.88 0.22 3.12
C ARG A 105 17.59 0.08 2.32
N THR A 106 17.48 0.64 1.13
CA THR A 106 16.30 0.44 0.26
C THR A 106 16.68 -0.26 -1.03
N VAL A 107 15.71 -0.94 -1.63
CA VAL A 107 15.91 -1.64 -2.91
C VAL A 107 15.50 -0.75 -4.08
N TRP A 108 14.61 0.21 -3.83
CA TRP A 108 14.06 1.13 -4.81
C TRP A 108 14.48 2.56 -4.49
N SER A 109 14.61 3.35 -5.54
CA SER A 109 14.71 4.80 -5.47
C SER A 109 13.39 5.41 -4.97
N ALA A 110 13.48 6.62 -4.41
CA ALA A 110 12.28 7.39 -4.04
C ALA A 110 11.36 7.66 -5.24
N GLY A 111 11.93 7.83 -6.44
CA GLY A 111 11.19 8.02 -7.68
C GLY A 111 10.37 6.78 -8.08
N GLU A 112 10.97 5.58 -8.00
CA GLU A 112 10.26 4.31 -8.25
C GLU A 112 9.10 4.14 -7.25
N ALA A 113 9.32 4.36 -5.96
CA ALA A 113 8.27 4.23 -4.95
C ALA A 113 7.11 5.24 -5.16
N LEU A 114 7.43 6.47 -5.58
CA LEU A 114 6.41 7.47 -5.89
C LEU A 114 5.62 7.11 -7.16
N ALA A 115 6.31 6.66 -8.21
CA ALA A 115 5.67 6.23 -9.45
C ALA A 115 4.70 5.07 -9.21
N ASP A 116 5.12 4.06 -8.47
CA ASP A 116 4.26 2.92 -8.10
C ASP A 116 3.05 3.36 -7.28
N ALA A 117 3.23 4.30 -6.34
CA ALA A 117 2.13 4.84 -5.55
C ALA A 117 1.09 5.57 -6.43
N ILE A 118 1.55 6.35 -7.42
CA ILE A 118 0.66 7.02 -8.39
C ILE A 118 -0.09 5.99 -9.24
N VAL A 119 0.62 4.99 -9.78
CA VAL A 119 0.02 3.92 -10.58
C VAL A 119 -1.02 3.15 -9.76
N LEU A 120 -0.71 2.85 -8.48
CA LEU A 120 -1.63 2.15 -7.58
C LEU A 120 -2.91 2.96 -7.32
N VAL A 121 -2.78 4.27 -7.08
CA VAL A 121 -3.94 5.16 -6.90
C VAL A 121 -4.77 5.20 -8.19
N ALA A 122 -4.13 5.42 -9.34
CA ALA A 122 -4.83 5.48 -10.62
C ALA A 122 -5.58 4.17 -10.93
N ALA A 123 -4.94 3.02 -10.71
CA ALA A 123 -5.57 1.70 -10.88
C ALA A 123 -6.72 1.49 -9.90
N SER A 124 -6.55 1.85 -8.63
CA SER A 124 -7.59 1.71 -7.59
C SER A 124 -8.80 2.59 -7.91
N LEU A 125 -8.60 3.84 -8.30
CA LEU A 125 -9.68 4.74 -8.70
C LEU A 125 -10.37 4.26 -9.98
N GLY A 126 -9.60 3.76 -10.95
CA GLY A 126 -10.15 3.14 -12.17
C GLY A 126 -11.05 1.94 -11.86
N LEU A 127 -10.64 1.07 -10.94
CA LEU A 127 -11.45 -0.05 -10.47
C LEU A 127 -12.71 0.40 -9.75
N ALA A 128 -12.60 1.39 -8.85
CA ALA A 128 -13.75 1.95 -8.15
C ALA A 128 -14.76 2.56 -9.12
N TRP A 129 -14.29 3.31 -10.12
CA TRP A 129 -15.12 3.90 -11.17
C TRP A 129 -15.84 2.83 -11.99
N ALA A 130 -15.12 1.78 -12.41
CA ALA A 130 -15.71 0.67 -13.16
C ALA A 130 -16.76 -0.11 -12.33
N ALA A 131 -16.57 -0.19 -11.01
CA ALA A 131 -17.49 -0.84 -10.09
C ALA A 131 -18.65 0.05 -9.62
N ALA A 132 -18.57 1.37 -9.79
CA ALA A 132 -19.54 2.34 -9.28
C ALA A 132 -21.00 2.03 -9.67
N PRO A 133 -21.34 1.63 -10.93
CA PRO A 133 -22.71 1.30 -11.29
C PRO A 133 -23.29 0.12 -10.51
N ARG A 134 -22.44 -0.82 -10.07
CA ARG A 134 -22.86 -1.97 -9.26
C ARG A 134 -22.97 -1.59 -7.79
N LEU A 135 -22.03 -0.79 -7.28
CA LEU A 135 -22.03 -0.30 -5.89
C LEU A 135 -23.29 0.53 -5.60
N MET A 136 -23.70 1.41 -6.51
CA MET A 136 -24.92 2.23 -6.38
C MET A 136 -26.23 1.43 -6.40
N ARG A 137 -26.21 0.16 -6.82
CA ARG A 137 -27.40 -0.72 -6.78
C ARG A 137 -27.51 -1.53 -5.49
N VAL A 138 -26.44 -1.58 -4.70
CA VAL A 138 -26.34 -2.36 -3.45
C VAL A 138 -26.47 -1.47 -2.21
N ALA A 139 -26.21 -0.16 -2.35
CA ALA A 139 -26.47 0.87 -1.34
C ALA A 139 -27.94 1.31 -1.35
#